data_AF-A0A241V7T2-F1
#
_entry.id   AF-A0A241V7T2-F1
#
_cell.length_a   1.000
_cell.length_b   1.000
_cell.length_c   1.000
_cell.angle_alpha   90.00
_cell.angle_beta   90.00
_cell.angle_gamma   90.00
#
_symmetry.space_group_name_H-M   'P 1'
#
loop_
_entity.id
_entity.type
_entity.pdbx_description
1 polymer ?
#
loop_
_entity_poly.entity_id
_entity_poly.type
_entity_poly.pdbx_seq_one_letter_code
_entity_poly.pdbx_strand_id
1 'polypeptide(L)'
;MKTLEEPTKTSSPEKTSTQFVLEAAIDLHNQEQIITRETLSQILPDLPMGKIDDRLGFLVDTGKLQRVQRGVYVPVIRHAPSRPITKYILPDGTVKIDIGDDIVLTLTPREARYLGNVMVAEAMQFSNIELGHHMAAISGQMGTQIRKLSNQIEKLAIGKQEDLFGAE
;
A
#
# COMPACT_ATOMS: atom_id res chain seq x y z
N MET A 1 63.02 -6.67 2.79
CA MET A 1 62.26 -7.89 3.16
C MET A 1 61.05 -7.42 3.96
N LYS A 2 59.89 -7.26 3.30
CA LYS A 2 58.66 -6.77 3.91
C LYS A 2 57.73 -7.98 4.03
N THR A 3 57.44 -8.38 5.26
CA THR A 3 56.50 -9.44 5.61
C THR A 3 55.14 -9.10 5.03
N LEU A 4 54.58 -10.02 4.24
CA LEU A 4 53.22 -9.95 3.71
C LEU A 4 52.29 -10.46 4.83
N GLU A 5 51.45 -9.57 5.36
CA GLU A 5 50.33 -9.96 6.22
C GLU A 5 49.23 -10.61 5.36
N GLU A 6 48.70 -11.73 5.85
CA GLU A 6 47.57 -12.46 5.26
C GLU A 6 46.30 -11.58 5.22
N PRO A 7 45.46 -11.69 4.18
CA PRO A 7 44.21 -10.95 4.14
C PRO A 7 43.22 -11.54 5.15
N THR A 8 42.87 -10.73 6.15
CA THR A 8 41.77 -10.95 7.08
C THR A 8 40.47 -11.23 6.32
N LYS A 9 39.89 -12.41 6.57
CA LYS A 9 38.61 -12.89 6.03
C LYS A 9 37.46 -12.04 6.58
N THR A 10 37.01 -11.04 5.82
CA THR A 10 35.78 -10.30 6.11
C THR A 10 34.58 -11.24 5.90
N SER A 11 34.00 -11.76 6.98
CA SER A 11 32.75 -12.52 6.93
C SER A 11 31.60 -11.59 6.54
N SER A 12 31.02 -11.80 5.37
CA SER A 12 29.67 -11.31 5.05
C SER A 12 28.69 -11.77 6.13
N PRO A 13 27.71 -10.95 6.56
CA PRO A 13 26.77 -11.37 7.59
C PRO A 13 25.94 -12.54 7.05
N GLU A 14 26.01 -13.70 7.70
CA GLU A 14 25.12 -14.82 7.39
C GLU A 14 23.67 -14.34 7.50
N LYS A 15 22.89 -14.56 6.43
CA LYS A 15 21.48 -14.14 6.42
C LYS A 15 20.75 -14.83 7.58
N THR A 16 20.03 -14.04 8.36
CA THR A 16 19.22 -14.55 9.47
C THR A 16 17.98 -15.29 8.95
N SER A 17 17.41 -16.21 9.74
CA SER A 17 16.16 -16.87 9.37
C SER A 17 15.00 -15.90 9.12
N THR A 18 15.00 -14.73 9.77
CA THR A 18 14.03 -13.66 9.50
C THR A 18 14.18 -13.12 8.08
N GLN A 19 15.42 -12.92 7.61
CA GLN A 19 15.70 -12.44 6.25
C GLN A 19 15.30 -13.48 5.21
N PHE A 20 15.61 -14.77 5.43
CA PHE A 20 15.19 -15.84 4.53
C PHE A 20 13.67 -15.93 4.37
N VAL A 21 12.91 -15.86 5.47
CA VAL A 21 11.44 -15.87 5.42
C VAL A 21 10.89 -14.64 4.70
N LEU A 22 11.48 -13.46 4.93
CA LEU A 22 11.04 -12.23 4.26
C LEU A 22 11.32 -12.27 2.76
N GLU A 23 12.52 -12.69 2.35
CA GLU A 23 12.90 -12.82 0.94
C GLU A 23 11.99 -13.83 0.23
N ALA A 24 11.80 -15.02 0.80
CA ALA A 24 10.91 -16.04 0.22
C ALA A 24 9.46 -15.54 0.11
N ALA A 25 8.96 -14.77 1.09
CA ALA A 25 7.65 -14.16 1.03
C ALA A 25 7.55 -13.09 -0.08
N ILE A 26 8.60 -12.30 -0.29
CA ILE A 26 8.66 -11.33 -1.39
C ILE A 26 8.69 -12.05 -2.74
N ASP A 27 9.48 -13.12 -2.87
CA ASP A 27 9.58 -13.88 -4.11
C ASP A 27 8.26 -14.55 -4.48
N LEU A 28 7.58 -15.15 -3.49
CA LEU A 28 6.21 -15.68 -3.66
C LEU A 28 5.24 -14.58 -4.10
N HIS A 29 5.31 -13.40 -3.49
CA HIS A 29 4.47 -12.26 -3.86
C HIS A 29 4.70 -11.79 -5.30
N ASN A 30 5.97 -11.69 -5.71
CA ASN A 30 6.36 -11.27 -7.06
C ASN A 30 5.93 -12.28 -8.13
N GLN A 31 5.75 -13.55 -7.75
CA GLN A 31 5.19 -14.61 -8.58
C GLN A 31 3.66 -14.70 -8.49
N GLU A 32 3.01 -13.73 -7.84
CA GLU A 32 1.56 -13.68 -7.60
C GLU A 32 1.02 -14.91 -6.84
N GLN A 33 1.87 -15.58 -6.05
CA GLN A 33 1.50 -16.74 -5.26
C GLN A 33 1.04 -16.36 -3.86
N ILE A 34 0.17 -17.20 -3.29
CA ILE A 34 -0.33 -17.03 -1.92
C ILE A 34 0.78 -17.39 -0.93
N ILE A 35 1.05 -16.47 -0.01
CA ILE A 35 2.05 -16.69 1.04
C ILE A 35 1.34 -17.28 2.26
N THR A 36 1.57 -18.56 2.49
CA THR A 36 1.13 -19.28 3.68
C THR A 36 2.32 -19.94 4.36
N ARG A 37 2.12 -20.46 5.57
CA ARG A 37 3.15 -21.23 6.27
C ARG A 37 3.56 -22.47 5.46
N GLU A 38 2.63 -23.07 4.73
CA GLU A 38 2.87 -24.26 3.91
C GLU A 38 3.71 -23.93 2.68
N THR A 39 3.40 -22.86 1.95
CA THR A 39 4.18 -22.46 0.76
C THR A 39 5.58 -22.01 1.15
N LEU A 40 5.73 -21.33 2.30
CA LEU A 40 7.05 -20.99 2.84
C LEU A 40 7.84 -22.21 3.29
N SER A 41 7.20 -23.21 3.90
CA SER A 41 7.87 -24.46 4.31
C SER A 41 8.34 -25.30 3.11
N GLN A 42 7.68 -25.19 1.96
CA GLN A 42 8.11 -25.86 0.73
C GLN A 42 9.36 -25.20 0.14
N ILE A 43 9.46 -23.86 0.23
CA ILE A 43 10.59 -23.09 -0.31
C ILE A 43 11.78 -23.09 0.65
N LEU A 44 11.52 -23.14 1.95
CA LEU A 44 12.53 -23.15 3.02
C LEU A 44 12.49 -24.50 3.77
N PRO A 45 12.83 -25.63 3.11
CA PRO A 45 12.72 -26.96 3.71
C PRO A 45 13.63 -27.15 4.93
N ASP A 46 14.75 -26.41 4.99
CA ASP A 46 15.71 -26.47 6.10
C ASP A 46 15.25 -25.66 7.33
N LEU A 47 14.12 -24.94 7.24
CA LEU A 47 13.59 -24.13 8.33
C LEU A 47 12.37 -24.80 8.97
N PRO A 48 12.42 -25.17 10.27
CA PRO A 48 11.28 -25.79 10.94
C PRO A 48 10.04 -24.89 10.93
N MET A 49 8.85 -25.49 10.76
CA MET A 49 7.58 -24.73 10.70
C MET A 49 7.37 -23.81 11.91
N GLY A 50 7.70 -24.25 13.12
CA GLY A 50 7.58 -23.41 14.31
C GLY A 50 8.45 -22.15 14.25
N LYS A 51 9.62 -22.23 13.60
CA LYS A 51 10.50 -21.09 13.37
C LYS A 51 9.95 -20.20 12.26
N ILE A 52 9.33 -20.75 11.22
CA ILE A 52 8.61 -19.97 10.19
C ILE A 52 7.46 -19.18 10.84
N ASP A 53 6.64 -19.83 11.66
CA ASP A 53 5.48 -19.21 12.32
C ASP A 53 5.91 -18.04 13.23
N ASP A 54 6.98 -18.24 14.00
CA ASP A 54 7.58 -17.21 14.85
C ASP A 54 8.15 -16.03 14.03
N ARG A 55 8.86 -16.31 12.92
CA ARG A 55 9.36 -15.24 12.03
C ARG A 55 8.25 -14.49 11.32
N LEU A 56 7.17 -15.16 10.91
CA LEU A 56 5.98 -14.53 10.34
C LEU A 56 5.33 -13.57 11.35
N GLY A 57 5.17 -14.00 12.60
CA GLY A 57 4.68 -13.14 13.69
C GLY A 57 5.54 -11.89 13.84
N PHE A 58 6.85 -12.07 13.97
CA PHE A 58 7.80 -10.95 14.09
C PHE A 58 7.76 -10.00 12.88
N LEU A 59 7.66 -10.52 11.65
CA LEU A 59 7.57 -9.70 10.43
C LEU A 59 6.25 -8.94 10.32
N VAL A 60 5.17 -9.49 10.87
CA VAL A 60 3.90 -8.76 11.00
C VAL A 60 4.02 -7.66 12.04
N ASP A 61 4.56 -7.96 13.22
CA ASP A 61 4.73 -7.01 14.32
C ASP A 61 5.65 -5.84 13.93
N THR A 62 6.69 -6.12 13.14
CA THR A 62 7.62 -5.10 12.63
C THR A 62 7.11 -4.39 11.36
N GLY A 63 5.91 -4.74 10.88
CA GLY A 63 5.25 -4.09 9.74
C GLY A 63 5.99 -4.31 8.41
N LYS A 64 6.65 -5.46 8.25
CA LYS A 64 7.28 -5.94 7.02
C LYS A 64 6.37 -6.88 6.24
N LEU A 65 5.51 -7.62 6.92
CA LEU A 65 4.40 -8.38 6.35
C LEU A 65 3.09 -7.87 6.94
N GLN A 66 1.99 -8.09 6.22
CA GLN A 66 0.64 -7.87 6.71
C GLN A 66 -0.13 -9.18 6.61
N ARG A 67 -0.89 -9.50 7.65
CA ARG A 67 -1.81 -10.63 7.65
C ARG A 67 -3.16 -10.17 7.09
N VAL A 68 -3.46 -10.53 5.84
CA VAL A 68 -4.71 -10.15 5.18
C VAL A 68 -5.87 -11.06 5.55
N GLN A 69 -5.59 -12.34 5.80
CA GLN A 69 -6.55 -13.34 6.28
C GLN A 69 -5.85 -14.33 7.22
N ARG A 70 -6.62 -15.21 7.87
CA ARG A 70 -6.05 -16.23 8.77
C ARG A 70 -5.11 -17.16 8.00
N GLY A 71 -3.80 -16.96 8.17
CA GLY A 71 -2.76 -17.80 7.56
C GLY A 71 -2.26 -17.31 6.21
N VAL A 72 -2.79 -16.18 5.72
CA VAL A 72 -2.39 -15.55 4.45
C VAL A 72 -1.69 -14.23 4.74
N TYR A 73 -0.49 -14.09 4.20
CA TYR A 73 0.37 -12.94 4.40
C TYR A 73 0.64 -12.25 3.07
N VAL A 74 0.94 -10.94 3.12
CA VAL A 74 1.43 -10.17 1.98
C VAL A 74 2.59 -9.29 2.45
N PRO A 75 3.63 -9.08 1.64
CA PRO A 75 4.67 -8.12 1.99
C PRO A 75 4.11 -6.72 2.06
N VAL A 76 4.52 -5.97 3.08
CA VAL A 76 4.28 -4.54 3.13
C VAL A 76 5.32 -3.89 2.24
N ILE A 77 4.96 -3.65 0.98
CA ILE A 77 5.81 -2.92 0.03
C ILE A 77 5.89 -1.47 0.52
N ARG A 78 6.99 -1.14 1.20
CA ARG A 78 7.32 0.25 1.53
C ARG A 78 8.10 0.85 0.38
N HIS A 79 7.41 1.66 -0.42
CA HIS A 79 8.10 2.56 -1.33
C HIS A 79 8.90 3.59 -0.53
N ALA A 80 10.05 4.02 -1.08
CA ALA A 80 10.71 5.21 -0.57
C ALA A 80 9.72 6.38 -0.57
N PRO A 81 9.87 7.37 0.33
CA PRO A 81 9.06 8.57 0.29
C PRO A 81 9.03 9.17 -1.11
N SER A 82 7.88 9.72 -1.51
CA SER A 82 7.75 10.38 -2.80
C SER A 82 8.80 11.47 -2.93
N ARG A 83 9.57 11.42 -4.01
CA ARG A 83 10.51 12.50 -4.36
C ARG A 83 9.72 13.67 -4.94
N PRO A 84 10.20 14.93 -4.82
CA PRO A 84 9.57 16.04 -5.52
C PRO A 84 9.63 15.78 -7.03
N ILE A 85 8.49 15.93 -7.71
CA ILE A 85 8.39 15.79 -9.16
C ILE A 85 7.88 17.11 -9.71
N THR A 86 8.61 17.69 -10.65
CA THR A 86 8.23 18.94 -11.33
C THR A 86 8.22 18.73 -12.83
N LYS A 87 7.21 19.29 -13.51
CA LYS A 87 7.12 19.32 -14.97
C LYS A 87 7.09 20.76 -15.44
N TYR A 88 7.91 21.09 -16.43
CA TYR A 88 7.92 22.40 -17.09
C TYR A 88 7.99 22.26 -18.60
N ILE A 89 7.39 23.23 -19.28
CA ILE A 89 7.34 23.32 -20.74
C ILE A 89 8.16 24.55 -21.12
N LEU A 90 9.21 24.35 -21.91
CA LEU A 90 10.05 25.42 -22.42
C LEU A 90 9.35 26.14 -23.58
N PRO A 91 9.77 27.38 -23.93
CA PRO A 91 9.15 28.16 -25.00
C PRO A 91 9.17 27.49 -26.38
N ASP A 92 10.12 26.59 -26.64
CA ASP A 92 10.22 25.80 -27.87
C ASP A 92 9.33 24.54 -27.87
N GLY A 93 8.59 24.31 -26.78
CA GLY A 93 7.73 23.15 -26.58
C GLY A 93 8.44 21.93 -25.99
N THR A 94 9.76 21.98 -25.79
CA THR A 94 10.51 20.94 -25.09
C THR A 94 9.97 20.80 -23.66
N VAL A 95 9.77 19.58 -23.20
CA VAL A 95 9.24 19.29 -21.87
C VAL A 95 10.35 18.74 -21.01
N LYS A 96 10.44 19.21 -19.76
CA LYS A 96 11.34 18.64 -18.77
C LYS A 96 10.57 18.14 -17.56
N ILE A 97 11.01 16.99 -17.04
CA ILE A 97 10.48 16.38 -15.83
C ILE A 97 11.66 16.11 -14.89
N ASP A 98 11.65 16.79 -13.75
CA ASP A 98 12.66 16.64 -12.71
C ASP A 98 12.09 15.73 -11.61
N ILE A 99 12.88 14.76 -11.13
CA ILE A 99 12.49 13.82 -10.07
C ILE A 99 13.60 13.78 -9.02
N GLY A 100 13.34 14.34 -7.84
CA GLY A 100 14.38 14.53 -6.84
C GLY A 100 15.45 15.51 -7.32
N ASP A 101 16.70 15.23 -6.96
CA ASP A 101 17.82 16.16 -7.20
C ASP A 101 18.71 15.74 -8.38
N ASP A 102 18.56 14.50 -8.86
CA ASP A 102 19.54 13.84 -9.74
C ASP A 102 18.97 13.38 -11.08
N ILE A 103 17.64 13.29 -11.23
CA ILE A 103 17.00 12.76 -12.43
C ILE A 103 16.25 13.88 -13.16
N VAL A 104 16.67 14.14 -14.40
CA VAL A 104 16.02 15.08 -15.31
C VAL A 104 15.75 14.40 -16.64
N LEU A 105 14.48 14.25 -17.00
CA LEU A 105 14.07 13.83 -18.34
C LEU A 105 13.91 15.07 -19.21
N THR A 106 14.62 15.13 -20.34
CA THR A 106 14.42 16.15 -21.37
C THR A 106 13.76 15.51 -22.58
N LEU A 107 12.54 15.92 -22.87
CA LEU A 107 11.65 15.29 -23.84
C LEU A 107 11.29 16.27 -24.94
N THR A 108 11.29 15.79 -26.17
CA THR A 108 10.62 16.49 -27.27
C THR A 108 9.10 16.56 -27.01
N PRO A 109 8.38 17.50 -27.66
CA PRO A 109 6.92 17.56 -27.54
C PRO A 109 6.22 16.24 -27.90
N ARG A 110 6.82 15.43 -28.79
CA ARG A 110 6.27 14.13 -29.21
C ARG A 110 6.46 13.07 -28.13
N GLU A 111 7.66 12.96 -27.56
CA GLU A 111 7.94 12.02 -26.47
C GLU A 111 7.11 12.32 -25.24
N ALA A 112 6.93 13.60 -24.90
CA ALA A 112 6.07 14.02 -23.79
C ALA A 112 4.61 13.57 -23.98
N ARG A 113 4.09 13.57 -25.21
CA ARG A 113 2.75 13.04 -25.52
C ARG A 113 2.67 11.53 -25.36
N TYR A 114 3.69 10.80 -25.83
CA TYR A 114 3.71 9.35 -25.66
C TYR A 114 3.85 8.93 -24.20
N LEU A 115 4.70 9.63 -23.43
CA LEU A 115 4.80 9.45 -21.99
C LEU A 115 3.47 9.74 -21.30
N GLY A 116 2.80 10.84 -21.66
CA GLY A 116 1.47 11.16 -21.14
C GLY A 116 0.45 10.05 -21.41
N ASN A 117 0.44 9.49 -22.63
CA ASN A 117 -0.49 8.43 -22.99
C ASN A 117 -0.32 7.15 -22.16
N VAL A 118 0.92 6.76 -21.86
CA VAL A 118 1.16 5.55 -21.05
C VAL A 118 0.83 5.74 -19.57
N MET A 119 0.74 6.99 -19.09
CA MET A 119 0.43 7.31 -17.69
C MET A 119 -1.07 7.56 -17.41
N VAL A 120 -1.93 7.46 -18.44
CA VAL A 120 -3.36 7.79 -18.29
C VAL A 120 -4.05 6.86 -17.29
N ALA A 121 -3.70 5.58 -17.28
CA ALA A 121 -4.32 4.59 -16.40
C ALA A 121 -4.04 4.91 -14.93
N GLU A 122 -2.80 5.26 -14.60
CA GLU A 122 -2.36 5.65 -13.26
C GLU A 122 -3.04 6.94 -12.81
N ALA A 123 -3.18 7.93 -13.70
CA ALA A 123 -3.90 9.16 -13.41
C ALA A 123 -5.39 8.89 -13.10
N MET A 124 -6.04 7.98 -13.84
CA MET A 124 -7.40 7.55 -13.57
C MET A 124 -7.52 6.81 -12.24
N GLN A 125 -6.57 5.92 -11.92
CA GLN A 125 -6.54 5.22 -10.63
C GLN A 125 -6.43 6.21 -9.46
N PHE A 126 -5.54 7.20 -9.56
CA PHE A 126 -5.40 8.25 -8.55
C PHE A 126 -6.73 9.01 -8.34
N SER A 127 -7.36 9.46 -9.43
CA SER A 127 -8.66 10.14 -9.37
C SER A 127 -9.74 9.27 -8.71
N ASN A 128 -9.79 7.98 -9.02
CA ASN A 128 -10.80 7.07 -8.46
C ASN A 128 -10.61 6.84 -6.96
N ILE A 129 -9.35 6.77 -6.49
CA ILE A 129 -9.03 6.66 -5.06
C ILE A 129 -9.50 7.90 -4.31
N GLU A 130 -9.20 9.10 -4.83
CA GLU A 130 -9.62 10.36 -4.22
C GLU A 130 -11.16 10.50 -4.20
N LEU A 131 -11.82 10.17 -5.31
CA LEU A 131 -13.29 10.10 -5.36
C LEU A 131 -13.85 9.10 -4.34
N GLY A 132 -13.23 7.94 -4.18
CA GLY A 132 -13.60 6.94 -3.17
C GLY A 132 -13.55 7.51 -1.75
N HIS A 133 -12.49 8.26 -1.41
CA HIS A 133 -12.37 8.94 -0.12
C HIS A 133 -13.49 9.98 0.09
N HIS A 134 -13.76 10.81 -0.91
CA HIS A 134 -14.84 11.80 -0.83
C HIS A 134 -16.22 11.13 -0.69
N MET A 135 -16.49 10.05 -1.44
CA MET A 135 -17.74 9.32 -1.35
C MET A 135 -17.93 8.65 0.02
N ALA A 136 -16.87 8.07 0.60
CA ALA A 136 -16.93 7.51 1.94
C ALA A 136 -17.29 8.57 3.00
N ALA A 137 -16.69 9.77 2.91
CA ALA A 137 -16.98 10.88 3.80
C ALA A 137 -18.44 11.36 3.67
N ILE A 138 -18.92 11.53 2.43
CA ILE A 138 -20.30 11.94 2.13
C ILE A 138 -21.30 10.89 2.62
N SER A 139 -21.04 9.60 2.39
CA SER A 139 -21.90 8.51 2.84
C SER A 139 -22.05 8.49 4.37
N GLY A 140 -20.96 8.70 5.12
CA GLY A 140 -21.02 8.81 6.58
C GLY A 140 -21.86 10.00 7.06
N GLN A 141 -21.71 11.16 6.43
CA GLN A 141 -22.54 12.34 6.73
C GLN A 141 -24.01 12.09 6.40
N MET A 142 -24.29 11.50 5.23
CA MET A 142 -25.64 11.20 4.77
C MET A 142 -26.33 10.18 5.67
N GLY A 143 -25.64 9.11 6.08
CA GLY A 143 -26.17 8.14 7.05
C GLY A 143 -26.53 8.79 8.38
N THR A 144 -25.72 9.76 8.84
CA THR A 144 -26.02 10.54 10.06
C THR A 144 -27.27 11.41 9.88
N GLN A 145 -27.44 12.07 8.73
CA GLN A 145 -28.62 12.89 8.43
C GLN A 145 -29.88 12.05 8.28
N ILE A 146 -29.80 10.91 7.57
CA ILE A 146 -30.91 9.96 7.44
C ILE A 146 -31.36 9.50 8.83
N ARG A 147 -30.42 9.13 9.72
CA ARG A 147 -30.76 8.73 11.08
C ARG A 147 -31.45 9.85 11.87
N LYS A 148 -30.99 11.09 11.74
CA LYS A 148 -31.64 12.26 12.38
C LYS A 148 -33.05 12.48 11.85
N LEU A 149 -33.25 12.40 10.54
CA LEU A 149 -34.55 12.54 9.90
C LEU A 149 -35.50 11.41 10.34
N SER A 150 -35.04 10.16 10.34
CA SER A 150 -35.83 9.03 10.84
C SER A 150 -36.30 9.24 12.28
N ASN A 151 -35.42 9.70 13.17
CA ASN A 151 -35.77 10.00 14.56
C ASN A 151 -36.78 11.16 14.67
N GLN A 152 -36.70 12.18 13.80
CA GLN A 152 -37.65 13.29 13.78
C GLN A 152 -39.04 12.85 13.27
N ILE A 153 -39.07 12.01 12.23
CA ILE A 153 -40.32 11.43 11.72
C ILE A 153 -40.98 10.57 12.78
N GLU A 154 -40.21 9.73 13.49
CA GLU A 154 -40.73 8.90 14.59
C GLU A 154 -41.35 9.76 15.70
N LYS A 155 -40.67 10.83 16.13
CA LYS A 155 -41.22 11.77 17.13
C LYS A 155 -42.49 12.47 16.66
N LEU A 156 -42.55 12.90 15.40
CA LEU A 156 -43.74 13.52 14.82
C LEU A 156 -44.90 12.53 14.69
N ALA A 157 -44.61 11.28 14.32
CA ALA A 157 -45.62 10.22 14.24
C ALA A 157 -46.23 9.94 15.62
N ILE A 158 -45.39 9.86 16.67
CA ILE A 158 -45.85 9.66 18.06
C ILE A 158 -46.69 10.86 18.53
N GLY A 159 -46.21 12.10 18.34
CA GLY A 159 -46.95 13.30 18.78
C GLY A 159 -48.31 13.46 18.07
N LYS A 160 -48.39 13.11 16.78
CA LYS A 160 -49.66 13.14 16.03
C LYS A 160 -50.64 12.04 16.48
N GLN A 161 -50.12 10.96 17.06
CA GLN A 161 -50.94 9.89 17.61
C GLN A 161 -51.54 10.31 18.97
N GLU A 162 -50.76 11.00 19.82
CA GLU A 162 -51.26 11.57 21.08
C GLU A 162 -52.34 12.65 20.86
N ASP A 163 -52.18 13.53 19.86
CA ASP A 163 -53.19 14.54 19.50
C ASP A 163 -54.52 13.92 19.01
N LEU A 164 -54.49 12.73 18.41
CA LEU A 164 -55.70 12.02 17.95
C LEU A 164 -56.46 11.33 19.09
N PHE A 165 -55.78 10.97 20.19
CA PHE A 165 -56.38 10.30 21.35
C PHE A 165 -56.66 11.26 22.52
N GLY A 166 -56.18 12.50 22.47
CA GLY A 166 -56.40 13.54 23.49
C GLY A 166 -57.58 14.48 23.22
N ALA A 167 -58.33 14.27 22.13
CA ALA A 167 -59.55 15.02 21.81
C ALA A 167 -60.81 14.24 22.24
N GLU A 168 -60.97 14.06 23.55
CA GLU A 168 -62.26 13.72 24.20
C GLU A 168 -62.58 14.74 25.30
#